data_AF-A0A0D8XBZ5-F1
#
_entry.id   AF-A0A0D8XBZ5-F1
#
_cell.length_a   1.000
_cell.length_b   1.000
_cell.length_c   1.000
_cell.angle_alpha   90.00
_cell.angle_beta   90.00
_cell.angle_gamma   90.00
#
_symmetry.space_group_name_H-M   'P 1'
#
loop_
_entity.id
_entity.type
_entity.pdbx_description
1 polymer ?
#
loop_
_entity_poly.entity_id
_entity_poly.type
_entity_poly.pdbx_seq_one_letter_code
_entity_poly.pdbx_strand_id
1 'polypeptide(L)'
;MLPSLSELIYWTGVSVFELWLHTASLLLFLIILPLKTHQYWVISYWIVFSPLFIASAFNSYFVFIVFVRSIVEYKDFKGPILKFGFNATRLALIALFEVLLCYKVEGDFEHGQVAVRSSYSVIFTPVWIVCLVLCIQTCRLF
;
A
#
# COMPACT_ATOMS: atom_id res chain seq x y z
N MET A 1 -13.99 16.70 -12.10
CA MET A 1 -12.64 16.93 -12.66
C MET A 1 -11.70 15.98 -11.95
N LEU A 2 -10.96 15.14 -12.69
CA LEU A 2 -9.85 14.39 -12.10
C LEU A 2 -8.71 15.37 -11.84
N PRO A 3 -8.05 15.34 -10.66
CA PRO A 3 -6.89 16.17 -10.41
C PRO A 3 -5.77 15.83 -11.41
N SER A 4 -4.97 16.83 -11.77
CA SER A 4 -3.80 16.60 -12.62
C SER A 4 -2.79 15.70 -11.89
N LEU A 5 -1.97 14.95 -12.63
CA LEU A 5 -0.93 14.09 -12.04
C LEU A 5 0.00 14.89 -11.12
N SER A 6 0.32 16.13 -11.51
CA SER A 6 1.16 17.06 -10.75
C SER A 6 0.52 17.45 -9.42
N GLU A 7 -0.78 17.73 -9.41
CA GLU A 7 -1.51 18.01 -8.17
C GLU A 7 -1.59 16.79 -7.27
N LEU A 8 -1.82 15.59 -7.83
CA LEU A 8 -1.87 14.35 -7.05
C LEU A 8 -0.52 14.07 -6.36
N ILE A 9 0.59 14.24 -7.07
CA ILE A 9 1.95 14.08 -6.55
C ILE A 9 2.23 15.11 -5.45
N TYR A 10 1.81 16.36 -5.67
CA TYR A 10 1.98 17.42 -4.67
C TYR A 10 1.20 17.12 -3.37
N TRP A 11 -0.04 16.66 -3.49
CA TRP A 11 -0.93 16.40 -2.36
C TRP A 11 -0.51 15.16 -1.56
N THR A 12 -0.13 14.09 -2.26
CA THR A 12 0.19 12.80 -1.61
C THR A 12 1.66 12.66 -1.23
N GLY A 13 2.54 13.46 -1.82
CA GLY A 13 3.99 13.34 -1.66
C GLY A 13 4.56 12.02 -2.21
N VAL A 14 3.78 11.31 -3.02
CA VAL A 14 4.11 10.01 -3.65
C VAL A 14 4.88 10.26 -4.94
N SER A 15 5.95 9.53 -5.17
CA SER A 15 6.70 9.65 -6.43
C SER A 15 5.97 8.94 -7.58
N VAL A 16 6.20 9.40 -8.82
CA VAL A 16 5.68 8.75 -10.03
C VAL A 16 6.06 7.27 -10.09
N PHE A 17 7.27 6.94 -9.60
CA PHE A 17 7.75 5.57 -9.53
C PHE A 17 6.91 4.72 -8.58
N GLU A 18 6.58 5.23 -7.38
CA GLU A 18 5.73 4.50 -6.43
C GLU A 18 4.34 4.24 -7.04
N LEU A 19 3.76 5.25 -7.71
CA LEU A 19 2.45 5.14 -8.35
C LEU A 19 2.46 4.09 -9.46
N TRP A 20 3.48 4.12 -10.32
CA TRP A 20 3.61 3.16 -11.42
C TRP A 20 3.79 1.73 -10.90
N LEU A 21 4.59 1.55 -9.85
CA LEU A 21 4.85 0.27 -9.23
C LEU A 21 3.60 -0.35 -8.59
N HIS A 22 2.79 0.44 -7.88
CA HIS A 22 1.49 0.01 -7.35
C HIS A 22 0.46 -0.25 -8.45
N THR A 23 0.48 0.52 -9.53
CA THR A 23 -0.42 0.30 -10.68
C THR A 23 -0.09 -1.01 -11.39
N ALA A 24 1.20 -1.28 -11.62
CA ALA A 24 1.67 -2.50 -12.26
C ALA A 24 1.34 -3.75 -11.41
N SER A 25 1.55 -3.68 -10.09
CA SER A 25 1.20 -4.80 -9.20
C SER A 25 -0.29 -5.06 -9.11
N LEU A 26 -1.11 -3.99 -9.07
CA LEU A 26 -2.57 -4.11 -9.09
C LEU A 26 -3.07 -4.74 -10.39
N LEU A 27 -2.46 -4.40 -11.52
CA LEU A 27 -2.77 -5.01 -12.81
C LEU A 27 -2.43 -6.50 -12.82
N LEU A 28 -1.25 -6.89 -12.32
CA LEU A 28 -0.87 -8.31 -12.19
C LEU A 28 -1.82 -9.07 -11.27
N PHE A 29 -2.16 -8.50 -10.12
CA PHE A 29 -3.15 -9.05 -9.19
C PHE A 29 -4.50 -9.26 -9.87
N LEU A 30 -4.97 -8.28 -10.65
CA LEU A 30 -6.25 -8.33 -11.36
C LEU A 30 -6.27 -9.41 -12.46
N ILE A 31 -5.12 -9.77 -13.02
CA ILE A 31 -5.00 -10.88 -13.98
C ILE A 31 -4.98 -12.24 -13.24
N ILE A 32 -4.25 -12.35 -12.13
CA ILE A 32 -4.07 -13.62 -11.39
C ILE A 32 -5.34 -14.00 -10.62
N LEU A 33 -6.06 -13.04 -10.06
CA LEU A 33 -7.27 -13.27 -9.28
C LEU A 33 -8.35 -14.06 -10.06
N PRO A 34 -8.78 -13.68 -11.28
CA PRO A 34 -9.78 -14.42 -12.04
C PRO A 34 -9.29 -15.82 -12.46
N LEU A 35 -7.98 -15.99 -12.69
CA LEU A 35 -7.41 -17.31 -13.00
C LEU A 35 -7.62 -18.30 -11.84
N LYS A 36 -7.49 -17.84 -10.59
CA LYS A 36 -7.81 -18.64 -9.39
C LYS A 36 -9.31 -18.82 -9.19
N THR A 37 -10.13 -17.79 -9.36
CA THR A 37 -11.59 -17.91 -9.11
C THR A 37 -12.28 -18.85 -10.10
N HIS A 38 -11.84 -18.87 -11.35
CA HIS A 38 -12.30 -19.83 -12.35
C HIS A 38 -11.65 -21.22 -12.23
N GLN A 39 -10.88 -21.47 -11.17
CA GLN A 39 -10.22 -22.76 -10.88
C GLN A 39 -9.28 -23.24 -11.99
N TYR A 40 -8.77 -22.34 -12.85
CA TYR A 40 -7.76 -22.71 -13.83
C TYR A 40 -6.46 -23.11 -13.13
N TRP A 41 -6.09 -22.40 -12.06
CA TRP A 41 -4.88 -22.65 -11.27
C TRP A 41 -5.21 -22.92 -9.79
N VAL A 42 -4.70 -24.03 -9.24
CA VAL A 42 -4.79 -24.37 -7.81
C VAL A 42 -3.62 -23.76 -7.06
N ILE A 43 -3.69 -22.45 -6.84
CA ILE A 43 -2.70 -21.67 -6.07
C ILE A 43 -3.34 -21.08 -4.81
N SER A 44 -2.59 -20.92 -3.70
CA SER A 44 -3.12 -20.27 -2.49
C SER A 44 -3.33 -18.77 -2.72
N TYR A 45 -4.26 -18.14 -1.99
CA TYR A 45 -4.49 -16.70 -2.14
C TYR A 45 -3.26 -15.88 -1.73
N TRP A 46 -2.36 -16.41 -0.89
CA TRP A 46 -1.06 -15.78 -0.60
C TRP A 46 -0.22 -15.55 -1.86
N ILE A 47 -0.28 -16.46 -2.83
CA ILE A 47 0.42 -16.33 -4.12
C ILE A 47 -0.33 -15.34 -5.02
N VAL A 48 -1.67 -15.33 -4.98
CA VAL A 48 -2.47 -14.35 -5.73
C VAL A 48 -2.15 -12.92 -5.30
N PHE A 49 -1.99 -12.69 -3.98
CA PHE A 49 -1.63 -11.39 -3.40
C PHE A 49 -0.14 -11.05 -3.48
N SER A 50 0.73 -12.00 -3.88
CA SER A 50 2.18 -11.78 -3.90
C SER A 50 2.64 -10.58 -4.73
N PRO A 51 2.05 -10.24 -5.90
CA PRO A 51 2.47 -9.06 -6.65
C PRO A 51 2.30 -7.75 -5.86
N LEU A 52 1.25 -7.64 -5.05
CA LEU A 52 0.99 -6.47 -4.19
C LEU A 52 2.03 -6.39 -3.06
N PHE A 53 2.30 -7.51 -2.39
CA PHE A 53 3.32 -7.56 -1.34
C PHE A 53 4.73 -7.23 -1.84
N ILE A 54 5.08 -7.76 -3.02
CA ILE A 54 6.36 -7.47 -3.68
C ILE A 54 6.47 -5.98 -3.97
N ALA A 55 5.41 -5.36 -4.50
CA ALA A 55 5.38 -3.93 -4.74
C ALA A 55 5.52 -3.11 -3.45
N SER A 56 4.77 -3.46 -2.40
CA SER A 56 4.90 -2.82 -1.09
C SER A 56 6.33 -2.94 -0.53
N ALA A 57 7.00 -4.07 -0.70
CA ALA A 57 8.39 -4.28 -0.28
C ALA A 57 9.39 -3.43 -1.09
N PHE A 58 9.28 -3.42 -2.43
CA PHE A 58 10.11 -2.57 -3.29
C PHE A 58 9.93 -1.09 -2.98
N ASN A 59 8.69 -0.67 -2.71
CA ASN A 59 8.39 0.70 -2.34
C ASN A 59 9.03 1.07 -0.98
N SER A 60 9.01 0.14 -0.02
CA SER A 60 9.64 0.35 1.30
C SER A 60 11.14 0.55 1.17
N TYR A 61 11.77 -0.28 0.35
CA TYR A 61 13.19 -0.17 0.04
C TYR A 61 13.54 1.16 -0.64
N PHE A 62 12.71 1.61 -1.60
CA PHE A 62 12.90 2.89 -2.27
C PHE A 62 12.82 4.07 -1.29
N VAL A 63 11.78 4.11 -0.46
CA VAL A 63 11.60 5.16 0.56
C VAL A 63 12.77 5.16 1.57
N PHE A 64 13.29 3.98 1.92
CA PHE A 64 14.46 3.84 2.79
C PHE A 64 15.74 4.40 2.15
N ILE A 65 16.03 4.08 0.88
CA ILE A 65 17.20 4.64 0.18
C ILE A 65 17.13 6.16 0.08
N VAL A 66 15.97 6.70 -0.29
CA VAL A 66 15.76 8.15 -0.41
C VAL A 66 16.02 8.83 0.94
N PHE A 67 15.59 8.22 2.03
CA PHE A 67 15.86 8.71 3.38
C PHE A 67 17.35 8.71 3.74
N VAL A 68 18.05 7.60 3.52
CA VAL A 68 19.49 7.50 3.77
C VAL A 68 20.24 8.56 2.96
N ARG A 69 19.90 8.72 1.68
CA ARG A 69 20.49 9.73 0.81
C ARG A 69 20.23 11.15 1.32
N SER A 70 19.01 11.42 1.81
CA SER A 70 18.66 12.74 2.37
C SER A 70 19.49 13.09 3.61
N ILE A 71 19.79 12.12 4.48
CA ILE A 71 20.59 12.37 5.68
C ILE A 71 22.08 12.51 5.34
N VAL A 72 22.61 11.61 4.50
CA VAL A 72 24.05 11.52 4.23
C VAL A 72 24.53 12.67 3.33
N GLU A 73 23.78 13.00 2.28
CA GLU A 73 24.23 13.95 1.25
C GLU A 73 23.83 15.39 1.58
N TYR A 74 22.62 15.61 2.08
CA TYR A 74 22.08 16.96 2.27
C TYR A 74 22.29 17.50 3.69
N LYS A 75 22.70 16.67 4.66
CA LYS A 75 22.86 17.03 6.10
C LYS A 75 21.63 17.72 6.72
N ASP A 76 20.47 17.59 6.09
CA ASP A 76 19.21 18.15 6.56
C ASP A 76 18.47 17.12 7.41
N PHE A 77 18.28 17.43 8.70
CA PHE A 77 17.72 16.47 9.65
C PHE A 77 16.21 16.65 9.88
N LYS A 78 15.70 17.88 10.04
CA LYS A 78 14.34 18.07 10.59
C LYS A 78 13.21 17.87 9.58
N GLY A 79 13.34 18.39 8.36
CA GLY A 79 12.32 18.27 7.31
C GLY A 79 12.19 16.85 6.74
N PRO A 80 13.30 16.20 6.33
CA PRO A 80 13.27 14.89 5.70
C PRO A 80 12.83 13.76 6.64
N ILE A 81 13.15 13.83 7.94
CA ILE A 81 12.74 12.81 8.91
C ILE A 81 11.20 12.75 9.05
N LEU A 82 10.55 13.91 9.15
CA LEU A 82 9.08 13.96 9.23
C LEU A 82 8.45 13.41 7.95
N LYS A 83 8.94 13.82 6.78
CA LYS A 83 8.43 13.36 5.48
C LYS A 83 8.63 11.85 5.30
N PHE A 84 9.78 11.32 5.71
CA PHE A 84 10.05 9.88 5.73
C PHE A 84 9.10 9.14 6.67
N GLY A 85 8.93 9.62 7.92
CA GLY A 85 8.03 8.99 8.88
C GLY A 85 6.58 8.93 8.38
N PHE A 86 6.12 9.95 7.67
CA PHE A 86 4.82 9.98 7.02
C PHE A 86 4.71 8.98 5.86
N ASN A 87 5.71 8.93 4.97
CA ASN A 87 5.74 7.98 3.85
C ASN A 87 5.84 6.52 4.34
N ALA A 88 6.67 6.26 5.34
CA ALA A 88 6.85 4.95 5.95
C ALA A 88 5.58 4.48 6.67
N THR A 89 4.94 5.36 7.45
CA THR A 89 3.66 5.06 8.11
C THR A 89 2.56 4.75 7.08
N ARG A 90 2.45 5.55 6.02
CA ARG A 90 1.51 5.29 4.92
C ARG A 90 1.72 3.90 4.33
N LEU A 91 2.96 3.57 4.01
CA LEU A 91 3.29 2.28 3.41
C LEU A 91 3.03 1.10 4.37
N ALA A 92 3.36 1.26 5.65
CA ALA A 92 3.06 0.25 6.66
C ALA A 92 1.56 -0.01 6.80
N LEU A 93 0.73 1.03 6.74
CA LEU A 93 -0.73 0.89 6.77
C LEU A 93 -1.28 0.20 5.50
N ILE A 94 -0.73 0.51 4.32
CA ILE A 94 -1.10 -0.17 3.07
C ILE A 94 -0.71 -1.65 3.13
N ALA A 95 0.52 -1.97 3.54
CA ALA A 95 0.97 -3.35 3.70
C ALA A 95 0.12 -4.11 4.74
N LEU A 96 -0.23 -3.46 5.86
CA LEU A 96 -1.14 -4.03 6.86
C LEU A 96 -2.53 -4.32 6.26
N PHE A 97 -3.07 -3.40 5.47
CA PHE A 97 -4.33 -3.62 4.76
C PHE A 97 -4.25 -4.82 3.81
N GLU A 98 -3.19 -4.92 3.00
CA GLU A 98 -2.98 -6.05 2.08
C GLU A 98 -2.93 -7.39 2.81
N VAL A 99 -2.19 -7.46 3.94
CA VAL A 99 -2.09 -8.68 4.74
C VAL A 99 -3.44 -9.05 5.38
N LEU A 100 -4.15 -8.07 5.96
CA LEU A 100 -5.46 -8.30 6.56
C LEU A 100 -6.49 -8.75 5.51
N LEU A 101 -6.43 -8.17 4.30
CA LEU A 101 -7.29 -8.54 3.18
C LEU A 101 -6.98 -9.96 2.70
N CYS A 102 -5.70 -10.31 2.53
CA CYS A 102 -5.28 -11.65 2.14
C CYS A 102 -5.72 -12.70 3.17
N TYR A 103 -5.52 -12.42 4.47
CA TYR A 103 -5.93 -13.32 5.54
C TYR A 103 -7.45 -13.54 5.58
N LYS A 104 -8.23 -12.48 5.33
CA LYS A 104 -9.69 -12.58 5.27
C LYS A 104 -10.15 -13.39 4.07
N VAL A 105 -9.59 -13.13 2.88
CA VAL A 105 -9.95 -13.83 1.64
C VAL A 105 -9.61 -15.32 1.74
N GLU A 106 -8.42 -15.68 2.20
CA GLU A 106 -8.05 -17.09 2.43
C GLU A 106 -9.02 -17.77 3.42
N GLY A 107 -9.36 -17.09 4.52
CA GLY A 107 -10.26 -17.61 5.55
C GLY A 107 -11.70 -17.81 5.08
N ASP A 108 -12.23 -16.89 4.25
CA ASP A 108 -13.59 -16.97 3.72
C ASP A 108 -13.71 -17.99 2.58
N PHE A 109 -12.68 -18.17 1.74
CA PHE A 109 -12.75 -19.03 0.54
C PHE A 109 -12.13 -20.43 0.69
N GLU A 110 -11.09 -20.65 1.50
CA GLU A 110 -10.45 -21.97 1.62
C GLU A 110 -10.88 -22.75 2.88
N HIS A 111 -11.19 -22.06 3.99
CA HIS A 111 -11.42 -22.73 5.28
C HIS A 111 -12.88 -22.83 5.73
N GLY A 112 -13.84 -22.33 4.95
CA GLY A 112 -15.26 -22.71 4.93
C GLY A 112 -16.12 -22.60 6.21
N GLN A 113 -15.59 -22.62 7.44
CA GLN A 113 -16.41 -22.82 8.65
C GLN A 113 -15.91 -22.16 9.95
N VAL A 114 -14.84 -21.38 9.96
CA VAL A 114 -14.51 -20.58 11.16
C VAL A 114 -14.23 -19.15 10.73
N ALA A 115 -15.33 -18.45 10.44
CA ALA A 115 -15.33 -17.03 10.14
C ALA A 115 -14.49 -16.30 11.19
N VAL A 116 -13.32 -15.81 10.79
CA VAL A 116 -12.69 -14.71 11.48
C VAL A 116 -13.74 -13.60 11.44
N ARG A 117 -14.41 -13.42 12.58
CA ARG A 117 -15.52 -12.47 12.84
C ARG A 117 -15.02 -11.02 12.86
N SER A 118 -13.95 -10.74 12.12
CA SER A 118 -13.49 -9.41 11.86
C SER A 118 -14.39 -8.85 10.77
N SER A 119 -15.26 -7.91 11.15
CA SER A 119 -16.10 -7.19 10.21
C SER A 119 -15.22 -6.57 9.12
N TYR A 120 -15.70 -6.52 7.89
CA TYR A 120 -15.00 -5.83 6.79
C TYR A 120 -14.56 -4.41 7.19
N SER A 121 -15.33 -3.73 8.05
CA SER A 121 -14.97 -2.45 8.67
C SER A 121 -13.59 -2.43 9.33
N VAL A 122 -13.20 -3.50 10.05
CA VAL A 122 -11.90 -3.59 10.74
C VAL A 122 -10.78 -3.71 9.72
N ILE A 123 -10.98 -4.49 8.66
CA ILE A 123 -10.01 -4.68 7.58
C ILE A 123 -9.75 -3.37 6.85
N PHE A 124 -10.78 -2.54 6.63
CA PHE A 124 -10.64 -1.23 6.00
C PHE A 124 -10.07 -0.15 6.94
N THR A 125 -9.90 -0.41 8.24
CA THR A 125 -9.38 0.58 9.21
C THR A 125 -8.05 1.22 8.78
N PRO A 126 -7.03 0.47 8.29
CA PRO A 126 -5.78 1.08 7.86
C PRO A 126 -5.99 2.07 6.70
N VAL A 127 -6.93 1.80 5.79
CA VAL A 127 -7.28 2.70 4.68
C VAL A 127 -7.88 4.00 5.21
N TRP A 128 -8.79 3.91 6.18
CA TRP A 128 -9.34 5.10 6.83
C TRP A 128 -8.26 5.94 7.53
N ILE A 129 -7.32 5.28 8.20
CA ILE A 129 -6.18 5.96 8.84
C ILE A 129 -5.29 6.64 7.77
N VAL A 130 -5.00 5.98 6.65
CA VAL A 130 -4.25 6.59 5.54
C VAL A 130 -4.96 7.84 5.01
N CYS A 131 -6.28 7.78 4.79
CA CYS A 131 -7.06 8.95 4.38
C CYS A 131 -6.95 10.10 5.38
N LEU A 132 -7.06 9.82 6.67
CA LEU A 132 -6.88 10.84 7.72
C LEU A 132 -5.47 11.45 7.71
N VAL A 133 -4.43 10.62 7.55
CA VAL A 133 -3.04 11.08 7.45
C VAL A 133 -2.85 11.99 6.23
N LEU A 134 -3.44 11.66 5.08
CA LEU A 134 -3.40 12.49 3.87
C LEU A 134 -4.13 13.83 4.06
N CYS A 135 -5.29 13.83 4.75
CA CYS A 135 -5.98 15.07 5.11
C CYS A 135 -5.11 15.96 6.02
N ILE A 136 -4.42 15.38 7.00
CA ILE A 136 -3.53 16.14 7.88
C ILE A 136 -2.31 16.69 7.11
N GLN A 137 -1.75 15.91 6.19
CA GLN A 137 -0.62 16.32 5.36
C GLN A 137 -0.96 17.48 4.44
N THR A 138 -2.10 17.40 3.76
CA THR A 138 -2.59 18.47 2.87
C THR A 138 -2.82 19.76 3.64
N CYS A 139 -3.38 19.71 4.85
CA CYS A 139 -3.54 20.89 5.72
C CYS A 139 -2.23 21.49 6.25
N ARG A 140 -1.11 20.77 6.24
CA ARG A 140 0.21 21.31 6.64
C ARG A 140 1.02 21.87 5.46
N LEU A 141 0.64 21.51 4.23
CA LEU A 141 1.29 21.95 3.00
C LEU A 141 0.66 23.24 2.43
N PHE A 142 -0.48 23.67 2.97
CA PHE A 142 -1.10 24.97 2.80
C PHE A 142 -0.83 25.86 4.01
#